data_AF-W9GIJ2-F1
#
_entry.id   AF-W9GIJ2-F1
#
_cell.length_a   1.000
_cell.length_b   1.000
_cell.length_c   1.000
_cell.angle_alpha   90.00
_cell.angle_beta   90.00
_cell.angle_gamma   90.00
#
_symmetry.space_group_name_H-M   'P 1'
#
loop_
_entity.id
_entity.type
_entity.pdbx_description
1 polymer ?
#
loop_
_entity_poly.entity_id
_entity_poly.type
_entity_poly.pdbx_seq_one_letter_code
_entity_poly.pdbx_strand_id
1 'polypeptide(L)'
;PAAKSWIHGGTPAQGFMSHAEGPFAGFFKSISGPWADWVFMAGLLGIGVAVLAGAGLKLAAWSGALLLALMYLAEFPLGTTGTYTNPLFDSHWIEALGLAVLAATYAGDTFGLGKWWGRKVGNGILR
;
A
#
# COMPACT_ATOMS: atom_id res chain seq x y z
N PRO A 1 -12.26 18.11 -15.02
CA PRO A 1 -11.24 18.39 -13.99
C PRO A 1 -9.85 17.92 -14.45
N ALA A 2 -8.81 18.74 -14.30
CA ALA A 2 -7.45 18.25 -14.50
C ALA A 2 -7.15 17.23 -13.40
N ALA A 3 -6.92 15.97 -13.77
CA ALA A 3 -6.47 14.96 -12.82
C ALA A 3 -5.12 15.45 -12.25
N LYS A 4 -5.08 15.79 -10.96
CA LYS A 4 -3.85 16.25 -10.29
C LYS A 4 -2.94 15.05 -10.06
N SER A 5 -2.21 14.64 -11.10
CA SER A 5 -1.16 13.64 -10.97
C SER A 5 -0.03 14.18 -10.09
N TRP A 6 0.75 13.28 -9.50
CA TRP A 6 1.88 13.67 -8.65
C TRP A 6 2.88 14.59 -9.37
N ILE A 7 3.19 14.30 -10.63
CA ILE A 7 4.08 15.12 -11.47
C ILE A 7 3.49 16.49 -11.86
N HIS A 8 2.18 16.69 -11.65
CA HIS A 8 1.49 17.96 -11.86
C HIS A 8 1.09 18.63 -10.53
N GLY A 9 1.83 18.34 -9.44
CA GLY A 9 1.62 18.97 -8.14
C GLY A 9 0.50 18.36 -7.30
N GLY A 10 0.04 17.15 -7.64
CA GLY A 10 -0.81 16.34 -6.75
C GLY A 10 -0.02 15.84 -5.55
N THR A 11 -0.67 15.68 -4.40
CA THR A 11 -0.05 15.28 -3.13
C THR A 11 -0.73 14.01 -2.59
N PRO A 12 -0.40 12.83 -3.15
CA PRO A 12 -1.17 11.61 -2.96
C PRO A 12 -1.22 11.13 -1.50
N ALA A 13 -0.12 11.21 -0.75
CA ALA A 13 -0.08 10.81 0.66
C ALA A 13 -0.70 11.89 1.56
N GLN A 14 -0.49 13.16 1.22
CA GLN A 14 -1.07 14.28 1.98
C GLN A 14 -2.60 14.30 1.92
N GLY A 15 -3.21 13.74 0.88
CA GLY A 15 -4.66 13.53 0.82
C GLY A 15 -5.19 12.82 2.05
N PHE A 16 -4.53 11.72 2.44
CA PHE A 16 -4.84 10.93 3.64
C PHE A 16 -4.39 11.64 4.92
N MET A 17 -3.16 12.14 4.96
CA MET A 17 -2.55 12.61 6.21
C MET A 17 -3.08 13.95 6.70
N SER A 18 -3.20 14.94 5.81
CA SER A 18 -3.57 16.32 6.19
C SER A 18 -5.06 16.46 6.51
N HIS A 19 -5.88 15.56 5.97
CA HIS A 19 -7.33 15.52 6.21
C HIS A 19 -7.73 14.41 7.17
N ALA A 20 -6.78 13.71 7.81
CA ALA A 20 -7.07 12.65 8.76
C ALA A 20 -7.99 13.13 9.89
N GLU A 21 -8.97 12.29 10.24
CA GLU A 21 -9.91 12.49 11.35
C GLU A 21 -9.80 11.34 12.36
N GLY A 22 -10.49 11.48 13.49
CA GLY A 22 -10.52 10.45 14.52
C GLY A 22 -9.24 10.34 15.36
N PRO A 23 -9.07 9.21 16.08
CA PRO A 23 -8.06 9.06 17.13
C PRO A 23 -6.60 9.19 16.67
N PHE A 24 -6.31 8.84 15.41
CA PHE A 24 -4.96 8.84 14.86
C PHE A 24 -4.61 10.12 14.10
N ALA A 25 -5.56 11.06 13.96
CA ALA A 25 -5.36 12.28 13.19
C ALA A 25 -4.13 13.09 13.62
N GLY A 26 -3.89 13.21 14.93
CA GLY A 26 -2.74 13.94 15.47
C GLY A 26 -1.40 13.36 15.01
N PHE A 27 -1.27 12.03 14.98
CA PHE A 27 -0.06 11.36 14.50
C PHE A 27 0.17 11.66 13.02
N PHE A 28 -0.82 11.41 12.16
CA PHE A 28 -0.66 11.59 10.72
C PHE A 28 -0.45 13.05 10.31
N LYS A 29 -1.14 14.00 10.96
CA LYS A 29 -0.94 15.44 10.74
C LYS A 29 0.45 15.89 11.20
N SER A 30 1.01 15.29 12.25
CA SER A 30 2.34 15.67 12.77
C SER A 30 3.50 15.25 11.85
N ILE A 31 3.32 14.17 11.08
CA ILE A 31 4.33 13.65 10.16
C ILE A 31 4.06 14.05 8.71
N SER A 32 2.97 14.77 8.44
CA SER A 32 2.60 15.16 7.09
C SER A 32 3.63 16.12 6.49
N GLY A 33 3.91 15.96 5.20
CA GLY A 33 4.81 16.82 4.45
C GLY A 33 5.17 16.24 3.08
N PRO A 34 5.83 17.02 2.21
CA PRO A 34 6.17 16.60 0.85
C PRO A 34 7.02 15.33 0.79
N TRP A 35 7.82 15.05 1.83
CA TRP A 35 8.62 13.83 1.92
C TRP A 35 7.75 12.57 1.93
N ALA A 36 6.57 12.63 2.54
CA ALA A 36 5.66 11.50 2.66
C ALA A 36 5.08 11.13 1.28
N ASP A 37 4.83 12.12 0.41
CA ASP A 37 4.40 11.86 -0.98
C ASP A 37 5.48 11.10 -1.76
N TRP A 38 6.75 11.46 -1.58
CA TRP A 38 7.88 10.74 -2.19
C TRP A 38 7.98 9.30 -1.70
N VAL A 39 7.92 9.09 -0.39
CA VAL A 39 8.00 7.74 0.21
C VAL A 39 6.81 6.89 -0.21
N PHE A 40 5.60 7.45 -0.21
CA PHE A 40 4.38 6.77 -0.62
C PHE A 40 4.46 6.34 -2.09
N MET A 41 4.86 7.24 -2.97
CA MET A 41 4.98 6.95 -4.40
C MET A 41 6.12 5.97 -4.72
N ALA A 42 7.25 6.06 -4.01
CA ALA A 42 8.33 5.09 -4.12
C ALA A 42 7.88 3.69 -3.64
N GLY A 43 7.11 3.64 -2.53
CA GLY A 43 6.50 2.42 -2.02
C GLY A 43 5.54 1.80 -3.04
N LEU A 44 4.58 2.57 -3.55
CA LEU A 44 3.65 2.12 -4.58
C LEU A 44 4.35 1.63 -5.84
N LEU A 45 5.38 2.35 -6.30
CA LEU A 45 6.18 1.92 -7.45
C LEU A 45 6.88 0.59 -7.18
N GLY A 46 7.52 0.44 -6.02
CA GLY A 46 8.21 -0.80 -5.63
C GLY A 46 7.26 -2.00 -5.54
N ILE A 47 6.13 -1.82 -4.86
CA ILE A 47 5.09 -2.85 -4.74
C ILE A 47 4.52 -3.19 -6.12
N GLY A 48 4.16 -2.18 -6.91
CA GLY A 48 3.59 -2.35 -8.25
C GLY A 48 4.53 -3.09 -9.19
N VAL A 49 5.81 -2.72 -9.23
CA VAL A 49 6.83 -3.41 -10.03
C VAL A 49 6.99 -4.86 -9.59
N ALA A 50 7.07 -5.13 -8.28
CA ALA A 50 7.22 -6.48 -7.78
C ALA A 50 6.01 -7.38 -8.13
N VAL A 51 4.79 -6.85 -8.00
CA VAL A 51 3.55 -7.56 -8.34
C VAL A 51 3.44 -7.80 -9.85
N LEU A 52 3.66 -6.77 -10.67
CA LEU A 52 3.56 -6.88 -12.13
C LEU A 52 4.66 -7.79 -12.72
N ALA A 53 5.89 -7.68 -12.22
CA ALA A 53 6.97 -8.57 -12.63
C ALA A 53 6.79 -10.00 -12.09
N GLY A 54 6.00 -10.18 -11.03
CA GLY A 54 5.84 -11.46 -10.34
C GLY A 54 7.09 -11.91 -9.58
N ALA A 55 7.92 -10.97 -9.12
CA ALA A 55 9.18 -11.25 -8.41
C ALA A 55 9.25 -10.44 -7.11
N GLY A 56 9.61 -11.09 -6.00
CA GLY A 56 9.62 -10.44 -4.68
C GLY A 56 8.23 -10.32 -4.07
N LEU A 57 7.32 -11.26 -4.37
CA LEU A 57 5.91 -11.16 -4.01
C LEU A 57 5.67 -11.15 -2.50
N LYS A 58 6.47 -11.86 -1.69
CA LYS A 58 6.35 -11.83 -0.23
C LYS A 58 6.76 -10.48 0.32
N LEU A 59 7.82 -9.88 -0.20
CA LEU A 59 8.25 -8.54 0.20
C LEU A 59 7.19 -7.50 -0.21
N ALA A 60 6.64 -7.62 -1.42
CA ALA A 60 5.54 -6.79 -1.90
C ALA A 60 4.28 -6.95 -1.03
N ALA A 61 3.96 -8.17 -0.59
CA ALA A 61 2.83 -8.43 0.29
C ALA A 61 3.01 -7.78 1.66
N TRP A 62 4.18 -7.90 2.29
CA TRP A 62 4.44 -7.26 3.58
C TRP A 62 4.46 -5.73 3.49
N SER A 63 5.19 -5.18 2.51
CA SER A 63 5.28 -3.73 2.33
C SER A 63 3.95 -3.11 1.88
N GLY A 64 3.20 -3.78 1.00
CA GLY A 64 1.88 -3.36 0.57
C GLY A 64 0.84 -3.45 1.68
N ALA A 65 0.82 -4.53 2.45
CA ALA A 65 -0.06 -4.64 3.61
C ALA A 65 0.25 -3.54 4.66
N LEU A 66 1.52 -3.23 4.91
CA LEU A 66 1.91 -2.13 5.80
C LEU A 66 1.42 -0.78 5.25
N LEU A 67 1.62 -0.51 3.96
CA LEU A 67 1.16 0.73 3.33
C LEU A 67 -0.37 0.87 3.42
N LEU A 68 -1.12 -0.19 3.09
CA LEU A 68 -2.58 -0.22 3.19
C LEU A 68 -3.07 -0.07 4.63
N ALA A 69 -2.40 -0.68 5.60
CA ALA A 69 -2.72 -0.52 7.01
C ALA A 69 -2.50 0.92 7.49
N LEU A 70 -1.44 1.59 7.05
CA LEU A 70 -1.20 3.00 7.36
C LEU A 70 -2.27 3.91 6.74
N MET A 71 -2.70 3.62 5.50
CA MET A 71 -3.81 4.33 4.85
C MET A 71 -5.12 4.13 5.62
N TYR A 72 -5.44 2.89 5.98
CA TYR A 72 -6.60 2.57 6.80
C TYR A 72 -6.59 3.31 8.16
N LEU A 73 -5.44 3.41 8.82
CA LEU A 73 -5.32 4.16 10.07
C LEU A 73 -5.44 5.68 9.88
N ALA A 74 -5.03 6.22 8.73
CA ALA A 74 -5.21 7.64 8.40
C ALA A 74 -6.69 7.99 8.15
N GLU A 75 -7.46 7.05 7.63
CA GLU A 75 -8.90 7.16 7.35
C GLU A 75 -9.74 6.34 8.34
N PHE A 76 -9.27 6.22 9.58
CA PHE A 76 -9.84 5.28 10.54
C PHE A 76 -11.35 5.50 10.72
N PRO A 77 -12.20 4.48 10.48
CA PRO A 77 -13.65 4.65 10.31
C PRO A 77 -14.40 5.03 11.59
N LEU A 78 -13.77 4.90 12.76
CA LEU A 78 -14.36 5.31 14.03
C LEU A 78 -13.86 6.69 14.41
N GLY A 79 -14.79 7.64 14.53
CA GLY A 79 -14.47 9.03 14.88
C GLY A 79 -14.30 9.95 13.67
N THR A 80 -14.54 9.45 12.46
CA THR A 80 -14.77 10.27 11.26
C THR A 80 -16.19 10.82 11.27
N THR A 81 -16.36 12.03 10.76
CA THR A 81 -17.68 12.65 10.62
C THR A 81 -18.28 12.37 9.25
N GLY A 82 -19.54 11.93 9.19
CA GLY A 82 -20.32 11.84 7.95
C GLY A 82 -20.06 10.64 7.03
N THR A 83 -19.06 9.79 7.30
CA THR A 83 -18.81 8.56 6.54
C THR A 83 -18.58 7.38 7.49
N TYR A 84 -19.44 6.36 7.39
CA TYR A 84 -19.36 5.14 8.19
C TYR A 84 -19.03 3.96 7.27
N THR A 85 -17.81 3.45 7.36
CA THR A 85 -17.35 2.22 6.71
C THR A 85 -17.28 1.10 7.76
N ASN A 86 -17.41 -0.15 7.33
CA ASN A 86 -17.26 -1.29 8.23
C ASN A 86 -15.77 -1.45 8.60
N PRO A 87 -15.37 -1.31 9.87
CA PRO A 87 -13.96 -1.36 10.28
C PRO A 87 -13.26 -2.71 10.01
N LEU A 88 -14.04 -3.78 9.85
CA LEU A 88 -13.51 -5.12 9.58
C LEU A 88 -13.48 -5.45 8.08
N PHE A 89 -14.42 -4.89 7.32
CA PHE A 89 -14.59 -5.17 5.89
C PHE A 89 -14.45 -3.85 5.12
N ASP A 90 -13.19 -3.56 4.82
CA ASP A 90 -12.74 -2.36 4.13
C ASP A 90 -11.81 -2.74 2.97
N SER A 91 -11.73 -1.88 1.94
CA SER A 91 -10.92 -2.14 0.75
C SER A 91 -9.45 -2.39 1.10
N HIS A 92 -8.89 -1.68 2.08
CA HIS A 92 -7.49 -1.86 2.49
C HIS A 92 -7.20 -3.29 2.95
N TRP A 93 -8.13 -3.90 3.71
CA TRP A 93 -8.00 -5.28 4.18
C TRP A 93 -8.17 -6.29 3.06
N ILE A 94 -9.12 -6.05 2.15
CA ILE A 94 -9.36 -6.91 0.98
C ILE A 94 -8.15 -6.89 0.05
N GLU A 95 -7.58 -5.72 -0.22
CA GLU A 95 -6.40 -5.55 -1.05
C GLU A 95 -5.15 -6.17 -0.41
N ALA A 96 -4.95 -5.96 0.90
CA ALA A 96 -3.85 -6.58 1.64
C ALA A 96 -3.94 -8.11 1.63
N LEU A 97 -5.16 -8.65 1.79
CA LEU A 97 -5.42 -10.08 1.65
C LEU A 97 -5.12 -10.57 0.22
N GLY A 98 -5.49 -9.79 -0.80
CA GLY A 98 -5.17 -10.07 -2.19
C GLY A 98 -3.67 -10.21 -2.42
N LEU A 99 -2.86 -9.28 -1.90
CA LEU A 99 -1.40 -9.37 -1.96
C LEU A 99 -0.86 -10.61 -1.23
N ALA A 100 -1.42 -10.92 -0.05
CA ALA A 100 -1.03 -12.11 0.70
C ALA A 100 -1.36 -13.41 -0.07
N VAL A 101 -2.51 -13.49 -0.75
CA VAL A 101 -2.87 -14.63 -1.60
C VAL A 101 -1.90 -14.76 -2.77
N LEU A 102 -1.56 -13.67 -3.46
CA LEU A 102 -0.59 -13.71 -4.57
C LEU A 102 0.77 -14.25 -4.10
N ALA A 103 1.23 -13.82 -2.93
CA ALA A 103 2.49 -14.30 -2.36
C ALA A 103 2.41 -15.76 -1.90
N ALA A 104 1.32 -16.16 -1.23
CA ALA A 104 1.14 -17.51 -0.70
C ALA A 104 0.95 -18.57 -1.80
N THR A 105 0.33 -18.18 -2.92
CA THR A 105 0.06 -19.07 -4.06
C THR A 105 1.20 -19.11 -5.09
N TYR A 106 2.27 -18.35 -4.87
CA TYR A 106 3.34 -18.17 -5.86
C TYR A 106 2.80 -17.73 -7.23
N ALA A 107 1.81 -16.82 -7.25
CA ALA A 107 1.15 -16.40 -8.49
C ALA A 107 2.12 -15.89 -9.57
N GLY A 108 3.25 -15.29 -9.14
CA GLY A 108 4.33 -14.83 -10.00
C GLY A 108 5.10 -15.94 -10.75
N ASP A 109 4.93 -17.21 -10.39
CA ASP A 109 5.59 -18.34 -11.04
C ASP A 109 4.90 -18.79 -12.34
N THR A 110 3.67 -18.31 -12.61
CA THR A 110 2.87 -18.71 -13.78
C THR A 110 3.20 -17.88 -15.02
N PHE A 111 2.97 -16.56 -14.96
CA PHE A 111 3.23 -15.63 -16.08
C PHE A 111 4.30 -14.57 -15.78
N GLY A 112 4.86 -14.58 -14.56
CA GLY A 112 5.88 -13.63 -14.12
C GLY A 112 7.28 -14.23 -14.10
N LEU A 113 8.20 -13.47 -13.50
CA LEU A 113 9.60 -13.82 -13.31
C LEU A 113 9.86 -14.61 -12.02
N GLY A 114 8.81 -15.04 -11.31
CA GLY A 114 8.91 -15.64 -9.96
C GLY A 114 9.80 -16.88 -9.91
N LYS A 115 9.70 -17.77 -10.91
CA LYS A 115 10.56 -18.97 -11.00
C LYS A 115 12.03 -18.60 -11.17
N TRP A 116 12.34 -17.59 -11.99
CA TRP A 116 13.72 -17.13 -12.19
C TRP A 116 14.26 -16.48 -10.92
N TRP A 117 13.47 -15.60 -10.31
CA TRP A 117 13.83 -14.90 -9.08
C TRP A 117 14.05 -15.85 -7.91
N GLY A 118 13.13 -16.81 -7.70
CA GLY A 118 13.23 -17.83 -6.66
C GLY A 118 14.46 -18.73 -6.80
N ARG A 119 15.03 -18.91 -8.00
CA ARG A 119 16.33 -19.59 -8.17
C ARG A 119 17.52 -18.75 -7.68
N LYS A 120 17.38 -17.42 -7.66
CA LYS A 120 18.44 -16.49 -7.21
C LYS A 120 18.39 -16.25 -5.72
N VAL A 121 17.19 -16.06 -5.14
CA VAL A 121 17.02 -15.69 -3.73
C VAL A 121 16.50 -16.82 -2.83
N GLY A 122 16.16 -17.98 -3.41
CA GLY A 122 15.56 -19.09 -2.69
C GLY A 122 14.08 -18.86 -2.37
N ASN A 123 13.55 -19.58 -1.37
CA ASN A 123 12.16 -19.45 -0.91
C ASN A 123 12.00 -18.58 0.35
N GLY A 124 12.92 -17.64 0.58
CA GLY A 124 12.89 -16.74 1.74
C GLY A 124 11.88 -15.60 1.61
N ILE A 125 12.04 -14.58 2.45
CA ILE A 125 11.23 -13.34 2.45
C ILE A 125 11.37 -12.53 1.16
N LEU A 126 12.51 -12.67 0.47
CA LEU A 126 12.79 -11.97 -0.77
C LEU A 126 12.06 -12.58 -1.98
N ARG A 127 11.40 -13.74 -1.83
CA ARG A 127 10.74 -14.42 -2.96
C ARG A 127 9.46 -13.73 -3.39
#